data_AF-A0A7R9W6D2-F1
#
_entry.id   AF-A0A7R9W6D2-F1
#
_cell.length_a   1.000
_cell.length_b   1.000
_cell.length_c   1.000
_cell.angle_alpha   90.00
_cell.angle_beta   90.00
_cell.angle_gamma   90.00
#
_symmetry.space_group_name_H-M   'P 1'
#
loop_
_entity.id
_entity.type
_entity.pdbx_description
1 polymer ?
#
loop_
_entity_poly.entity_id
_entity_poly.type
_entity_poly.pdbx_seq_one_letter_code
_entity_poly.pdbx_strand_id
1 'polypeptide(L)'
;FVAYNPLAAGLLTGKHKKADDGTVPQGRFKDNPNYLPRFYTDSNFDAVETIRKACDAEGITMVEATYRWLLRHSVLNGDDGLLLGASSLEQLDENLSGCNATE
;
A
#
# COMPACT_ATOMS: atom_id res chain seq x y z
N PHE A 1 -16.12 -11.09 -4.97
CA PHE A 1 -14.70 -11.34 -4.60
C PHE A 1 -14.31 -10.38 -3.47
N VAL A 2 -13.37 -10.76 -2.60
CA VAL A 2 -12.89 -9.85 -1.54
C VAL A 2 -11.38 -9.68 -1.69
N ALA A 3 -10.96 -8.51 -2.17
CA ALA A 3 -9.56 -8.17 -2.34
C ALA A 3 -8.89 -8.00 -0.96
N TYR A 4 -7.82 -8.75 -0.73
CA TYR A 4 -6.99 -8.63 0.47
C TYR A 4 -5.62 -8.08 0.09
N ASN A 5 -4.89 -7.54 1.07
CA ASN A 5 -3.57 -6.91 0.86
C ASN A 5 -3.60 -5.67 -0.08
N PRO A 6 -4.55 -4.72 0.08
CA PRO A 6 -4.62 -3.54 -0.79
C PRO A 6 -3.30 -2.76 -0.84
N LEU A 7 -2.62 -2.65 0.31
CA LEU A 7 -1.36 -1.91 0.44
C LEU A 7 -0.11 -2.80 0.34
N ALA A 8 -0.22 -4.04 -0.18
CA ALA A 8 0.89 -4.99 -0.29
C ALA A 8 1.68 -5.15 1.02
N ALA A 9 0.98 -5.58 2.09
CA ALA A 9 1.51 -5.64 3.46
C ALA A 9 2.03 -4.32 4.06
N GLY A 10 1.76 -3.17 3.43
CA GLY A 10 2.20 -1.85 3.85
C GLY A 10 3.27 -1.24 2.95
N LEU A 11 3.77 -1.97 1.95
CA LEU A 11 4.77 -1.47 1.01
C LEU A 11 4.29 -0.23 0.24
N LEU A 12 3.03 -0.24 -0.22
CA LEU A 12 2.43 0.86 -0.98
C LEU A 12 2.08 2.10 -0.13
N THR A 13 2.41 2.11 1.16
CA THR A 13 2.36 3.35 1.96
C THR A 13 3.54 4.28 1.69
N GLY A 14 4.59 3.81 1.00
CA GLY A 14 5.80 4.59 0.72
C GLY A 14 6.74 4.75 1.92
N LYS A 15 6.38 4.27 3.12
CA LYS A 15 7.20 4.42 4.34
C LYS A 15 8.44 3.53 4.36
N HIS A 16 8.47 2.48 3.56
CA HIS A 16 9.58 1.54 3.51
C HIS A 16 10.63 2.01 2.53
N LYS A 17 11.89 2.06 2.98
CA LYS A 17 13.06 2.23 2.11
C LYS A 17 13.92 0.99 2.25
N LYS A 18 14.45 0.49 1.13
CA LYS A 18 15.40 -0.62 1.16
C LYS A 18 16.67 -0.14 1.87
N ALA A 19 17.11 -0.88 2.88
CA ALA A 19 18.39 -0.64 3.54
C ALA A 19 19.50 -1.35 2.74
N ASP A 20 20.65 -0.69 2.58
CA ASP A 20 21.78 -1.23 1.82
C ASP A 20 22.38 -2.49 2.45
N ASP A 21 22.23 -2.63 3.77
CA ASP A 21 22.70 -3.78 4.57
C ASP A 21 21.69 -4.94 4.59
N GLY A 22 20.54 -4.81 3.92
CA GLY A 22 19.48 -5.81 3.90
C GLY A 22 18.62 -5.85 5.17
N THR A 23 18.79 -4.91 6.11
CA THR A 23 18.01 -4.88 7.34
C THR A 23 16.54 -4.55 7.06
N VAL A 24 15.65 -5.36 7.64
CA VAL A 24 14.20 -5.13 7.60
C VAL A 24 13.76 -4.45 8.90
N PRO A 25 13.18 -3.24 8.84
CA PRO A 25 12.66 -2.57 10.03
C PRO A 25 11.55 -3.35 10.74
N GLN A 26 11.30 -3.01 12.00
CA GLN A 26 10.20 -3.60 12.79
C GLN A 26 8.84 -3.48 12.09
N GLY A 27 7.95 -4.43 12.35
CA GLY A 27 6.60 -4.48 11.80
C GLY A 27 6.38 -5.65 10.86
N ARG A 28 5.31 -5.59 10.06
CA ARG A 28 4.74 -6.74 9.35
C ARG A 28 5.72 -7.54 8.51
N PHE A 29 6.68 -6.90 7.86
CA PHE A 29 7.69 -7.60 7.05
C PHE A 29 8.71 -8.38 7.89
N LYS A 30 9.04 -7.89 9.08
CA LYS A 30 9.94 -8.58 10.02
C LYS A 30 9.20 -9.69 10.79
N ASP A 31 7.95 -9.43 11.16
CA ASP A 31 7.17 -10.33 12.02
C ASP A 31 6.48 -11.47 11.24
N ASN A 32 6.39 -11.35 9.91
CA ASN A 32 5.70 -12.34 9.08
C ASN A 32 6.56 -12.79 7.89
N PRO A 33 7.20 -13.97 7.98
CA PRO A 33 8.13 -14.46 6.97
C PRO A 33 7.47 -14.74 5.61
N ASN A 34 6.14 -14.83 5.53
CA ASN A 34 5.43 -15.03 4.26
C ASN A 34 5.30 -13.74 3.44
N TYR A 35 5.31 -12.57 4.08
CA TYR A 35 5.15 -11.29 3.37
C TYR A 35 6.46 -10.75 2.81
N LEU A 36 7.58 -11.01 3.49
CA LEU A 36 8.89 -10.52 3.11
C LEU A 36 9.29 -10.94 1.68
N PRO A 37 9.36 -12.24 1.32
CA PRO A 37 9.77 -12.64 -0.03
C PRO A 37 8.74 -12.25 -1.11
N ARG A 38 7.48 -12.02 -0.72
CA ARG A 38 6.39 -11.68 -1.65
C ARG A 38 6.45 -10.23 -2.13
N PHE A 39 6.75 -9.30 -1.23
CA PHE A 39 6.66 -7.88 -1.53
C PHE A 39 7.98 -7.11 -1.36
N TYR A 40 8.87 -7.56 -0.48
CA TYR A 40 10.10 -6.84 -0.12
C TYR A 40 11.25 -7.15 -1.10
N THR A 41 11.04 -6.87 -2.39
CA THR A 41 11.97 -7.17 -3.48
C THR A 41 12.43 -5.89 -4.17
N ASP A 42 13.61 -5.94 -4.79
CA ASP A 42 14.22 -4.79 -5.49
C ASP A 42 13.29 -4.23 -6.57
N SER A 43 12.71 -5.12 -7.39
CA SER A 43 11.75 -4.73 -8.43
C SER A 43 10.53 -3.99 -7.87
N ASN A 44 10.06 -4.36 -6.67
CA ASN A 44 8.92 -3.69 -6.06
C ASN A 44 9.33 -2.36 -5.44
N PHE A 45 10.54 -2.22 -4.92
CA PHE A 45 11.07 -0.93 -4.47
C PHE A 45 11.25 0.05 -5.64
N ASP A 46 11.73 -0.41 -6.79
CA ASP A 46 11.82 0.41 -8.01
C ASP A 46 10.44 0.87 -8.49
N ALA A 47 9.44 -0.01 -8.43
CA ALA A 47 8.05 0.33 -8.74
C ALA A 47 7.46 1.33 -7.73
N VAL A 48 7.68 1.12 -6.43
CA VAL A 48 7.25 2.04 -5.36
C VAL A 48 7.84 3.43 -5.57
N GLU A 49 9.12 3.52 -5.93
CA GLU A 49 9.78 4.80 -6.20
C GLU A 49 9.17 5.52 -7.41
N THR A 50 8.78 4.77 -8.44
CA THR A 50 8.07 5.32 -9.60
C THR A 50 6.70 5.87 -9.21
N ILE A 51 5.92 5.10 -8.44
CA ILE A 51 4.60 5.51 -7.96
C ILE A 51 4.73 6.73 -7.04
N ARG A 52 5.72 6.73 -6.14
CA ARG A 52 5.99 7.85 -5.22
C ARG A 52 6.22 9.15 -5.97
N LYS A 53 7.08 9.15 -7.01
CA LYS A 53 7.33 10.34 -7.83
C LYS A 53 6.06 10.87 -8.50
N ALA A 54 5.20 9.98 -8.98
CA ALA A 54 3.92 10.38 -9.58
C ALA A 54 2.96 10.97 -8.53
N CYS A 55 2.87 10.34 -7.35
CA CYS A 55 2.05 10.85 -6.24
C CYS A 55 2.55 12.21 -5.75
N ASP A 56 3.87 12.37 -5.60
CA ASP A 56 4.50 13.63 -5.18
C ASP A 56 4.24 14.77 -6.20
N ALA A 57 4.21 14.46 -7.50
CA ALA A 57 3.92 15.44 -8.55
C ALA A 57 2.46 15.92 -8.53
N GLU A 58 1.52 15.06 -8.15
CA GLU A 58 0.09 15.35 -8.06
C GLU A 58 -0.35 15.81 -6.65
N GLY A 59 0.56 15.79 -5.67
CA GLY A 59 0.28 16.21 -4.30
C GLY A 59 -0.64 15.27 -3.51
N ILE A 60 -0.71 13.98 -3.89
CA ILE A 60 -1.53 12.96 -3.21
C ILE A 60 -0.65 11.95 -2.48
N THR A 61 -1.20 11.28 -1.46
CA THR A 61 -0.45 10.23 -0.77
C THR A 61 -0.49 8.92 -1.56
N MET A 62 0.52 8.06 -1.39
CA MET A 62 0.51 6.72 -2.03
C MET A 62 -0.64 5.84 -1.51
N VAL A 63 -1.07 6.05 -0.26
CA VAL A 63 -2.22 5.36 0.34
C VAL A 63 -3.49 5.74 -0.42
N GLU A 64 -3.74 7.03 -0.59
CA GLU A 64 -4.87 7.54 -1.38
C GLU A 64 -4.83 7.04 -2.82
N ALA A 65 -3.69 7.18 -3.50
CA ALA A 65 -3.51 6.71 -4.87
C ALA A 65 -3.80 5.21 -5.01
N THR A 66 -3.38 4.39 -4.05
CA THR A 66 -3.63 2.93 -4.05
C THR A 66 -5.11 2.63 -3.94
N TYR A 67 -5.83 3.30 -3.02
CA TYR A 67 -7.27 3.08 -2.86
C TYR A 67 -8.08 3.61 -4.05
N ARG A 68 -7.73 4.78 -4.60
CA ARG A 68 -8.32 5.31 -5.84
C ARG A 68 -8.13 4.33 -7.00
N TRP A 69 -6.94 3.75 -7.14
CA TRP A 69 -6.69 2.73 -8.17
C TRP A 69 -7.54 1.48 -7.97
N LEU A 70 -7.61 0.95 -6.75
CA LEU A 70 -8.41 -0.24 -6.47
C LEU A 70 -9.91 -0.01 -6.75
N LEU A 71 -10.45 1.14 -6.35
CA LEU A 71 -11.88 1.43 -6.46
C LEU A 71 -12.32 1.89 -7.85
N ARG A 72 -11.40 2.42 -8.67
CA ARG A 72 -11.75 3.10 -9.94
C ARG A 72 -11.07 2.52 -11.18
N HIS A 73 -9.94 1.85 -11.01
CA HIS A 73 -9.09 1.39 -12.11
C HIS A 73 -8.81 -0.12 -12.09
N SER A 74 -9.21 -0.82 -11.03
CA SER A 74 -9.14 -2.28 -10.98
C SER A 74 -10.36 -2.93 -11.63
N VAL A 75 -10.41 -4.26 -11.59
CA VAL A 75 -11.56 -5.06 -12.05
C VAL A 75 -12.69 -5.15 -11.02
N LEU A 76 -12.49 -4.61 -9.80
CA LEU A 76 -13.49 -4.64 -8.73
C LEU A 76 -14.76 -3.87 -9.14
N ASN A 77 -15.92 -4.38 -8.73
CA ASN A 77 -17.22 -3.75 -8.92
C ASN A 77 -18.03 -3.68 -7.60
N GLY A 78 -19.28 -3.20 -7.68
CA GLY A 78 -20.13 -2.98 -6.51
C GLY A 78 -20.53 -4.23 -5.71
N ASP A 79 -20.40 -5.43 -6.30
CA ASP A 79 -20.64 -6.71 -5.61
C ASP A 79 -19.36 -7.28 -4.98
N ASP A 80 -18.22 -6.62 -5.18
CA ASP A 80 -16.93 -6.98 -4.58
C ASP A 80 -16.63 -6.20 -3.30
N GLY A 81 -15.75 -6.74 -2.47
CA GLY A 81 -15.31 -6.12 -1.22
C GLY A 81 -13.80 -5.84 -1.19
N LEU A 82 -13.41 -4.91 -0.33
CA LEU A 82 -12.01 -4.62 -0.02
C LEU A 82 -11.75 -4.85 1.47
N LEU A 83 -10.84 -5.77 1.80
CA LEU A 83 -10.43 -6.03 3.18
C LEU A 83 -9.35 -5.05 3.60
N LEU A 84 -9.74 -4.03 4.36
CA LEU A 84 -8.84 -3.05 4.95
C LEU A 84 -8.07 -3.65 6.13
N GLY A 85 -6.79 -3.29 6.26
CA GLY A 85 -5.94 -3.72 7.35
C GLY A 85 -5.12 -2.56 7.88
N ALA A 86 -5.22 -2.31 9.19
CA ALA A 86 -4.50 -1.26 9.91
C ALA A 86 -3.96 -1.81 11.24
N SER A 87 -2.89 -1.21 11.76
CA SER A 87 -2.33 -1.54 13.09
C SER A 87 -2.54 -0.43 14.12
N SER A 88 -3.17 0.68 13.73
CA SER A 88 -3.59 1.77 14.61
C SER A 88 -4.86 2.43 14.06
N LEU A 89 -5.53 3.24 14.88
CA LEU A 89 -6.72 3.98 14.46
C LEU A 89 -6.38 5.03 13.40
N GLU A 90 -5.24 5.69 13.53
CA GLU A 90 -4.79 6.72 12.58
C GLU A 90 -4.60 6.12 11.18
N GLN A 91 -4.01 4.92 11.08
CA GLN A 91 -3.91 4.21 9.81
C GLN A 91 -5.28 3.80 9.26
N LEU A 92 -6.22 3.43 10.12
CA LEU A 92 -7.58 3.09 9.70
C LEU A 92 -8.28 4.32 9.13
N ASP A 93 -8.17 5.47 9.80
CA ASP A 93 -8.75 6.74 9.36
C ASP A 93 -8.13 7.23 8.05
N GLU A 94 -6.80 7.10 7.89
CA GLU A 94 -6.10 7.39 6.62
C GLU A 94 -6.61 6.49 5.49
N ASN A 95 -6.72 5.18 5.74
CA ASN A 95 -7.21 4.23 4.74
C ASN A 95 -8.67 4.52 4.33
N LEU A 96 -9.54 4.81 5.30
CA LEU A 96 -10.93 5.16 5.04
C LEU A 96 -11.06 6.48 4.27
N SER A 97 -10.21 7.45 4.58
CA SER A 97 -10.13 8.72 3.84
C SER A 97 -9.71 8.48 2.39
N GLY A 98 -8.71 7.62 2.16
CA GLY A 98 -8.27 7.22 0.82
C GLY A 98 -9.37 6.51 0.01
N CYS A 99 -10.19 5.67 0.65
CA CYS A 99 -11.35 5.05 0.02
C CYS A 99 -12.44 6.05 -0.38
N ASN A 100 -12.61 7.12 0.41
CA ASN A 100 -13.63 8.14 0.20
C ASN A 100 -13.16 9.32 -0.66
N ALA A 101 -11.90 9.35 -1.11
CA ALA A 101 -11.37 10.42 -1.95
C ALA A 101 -12.16 10.52 -3.27
N THR A 102 -12.71 11.71 -3.55
CA THR A 102 -13.70 11.93 -4.62
C THR A 102 -13.14 12.49 -5.92
N GLU A 103 -11.89 12.97 -5.93
CA GLU A 103 -11.23 13.57 -7.11
C GLU A 103 -9.90 12.88 -7.40
#